data_AF-A0A229XUL4-F1
#
_entry.id   AF-A0A229XUL4-F1
#
_cell.length_a   1.000
_cell.length_b   1.000
_cell.length_c   1.000
_cell.angle_alpha   90.00
_cell.angle_beta   90.00
_cell.angle_gamma   90.00
#
_symmetry.space_group_name_H-M   'P 1'
#
loop_
_entity.id
_entity.type
_entity.pdbx_description
1 polymer ?
#
loop_
_entity_poly.entity_id
_entity_poly.type
_entity_poly.pdbx_seq_one_letter_code
_entity_poly.pdbx_strand_id
1 'polypeptide(L)'
;MTGQTVQRKLVKSTSQFYMRYNPKAVLPPVASRYILSETHPIRPKIQHLYANRDPSTLWWRVNPQPLQSFKRVVRSWATRRARLAFRQALAAQGFDAEGRRLVSEASGSMATRSPKEGLQGSLEIAVLPQSVKAGYDTIRKEMDYLLRTLLRHLRDGKKQTNTFRKQGEDHKRIPTNTS
;
A
#
# COMPACT_ATOMS: atom_id res chain seq x y z
N MET A 1 10.53 -6.08 24.01
CA MET A 1 10.58 -4.83 23.21
C MET A 1 10.36 -5.17 21.75
N THR A 2 9.42 -4.49 21.10
CA THR A 2 8.80 -4.79 19.80
C THR A 2 9.83 -4.80 18.66
N GLY A 3 10.09 -5.98 18.08
CA GLY A 3 10.94 -6.07 16.90
C GLY A 3 10.28 -5.36 15.72
N GLN A 4 10.88 -4.24 15.32
CA GLN A 4 10.41 -3.40 14.24
C GLN A 4 10.61 -4.16 12.91
N THR A 5 9.52 -4.65 12.32
CA THR A 5 9.54 -5.19 10.96
C THR A 5 10.02 -4.07 10.04
N VAL A 6 11.25 -4.17 9.51
CA VAL A 6 11.80 -3.20 8.55
C VAL A 6 11.12 -3.42 7.20
N GLN A 7 9.87 -3.00 7.12
CA GLN A 7 9.16 -2.91 5.87
C GLN A 7 9.90 -1.88 5.00
N ARG A 8 10.24 -2.23 3.76
CA ARG A 8 11.00 -1.35 2.86
C ARG A 8 10.05 -0.55 1.96
N LYS A 9 10.42 0.69 1.66
CA LYS A 9 9.75 1.48 0.63
C LYS A 9 9.84 0.75 -0.71
N LEU A 10 8.79 0.82 -1.52
CA LEU A 10 8.78 0.26 -2.86
C LEU A 10 8.43 1.36 -3.86
N VAL A 11 9.21 1.46 -4.92
CA VAL A 11 8.94 2.31 -6.07
C VAL A 11 8.95 1.43 -7.31
N LYS A 12 7.86 1.45 -8.08
CA LYS A 12 7.75 0.73 -9.35
C LYS A 12 7.02 1.55 -10.38
N SER A 13 7.58 1.61 -11.58
CA SER A 13 6.97 2.23 -12.75
C SER A 13 6.54 1.17 -13.75
N THR A 14 5.54 1.52 -14.52
CA THR A 14 5.02 0.85 -15.72
C THR A 14 4.85 1.94 -16.77
N SER A 15 4.41 1.60 -17.99
CA SER A 15 4.18 2.62 -19.00
C SER A 15 2.99 3.53 -18.68
N GLN A 16 1.98 3.06 -17.91
CA GLN A 16 0.78 3.86 -17.62
C GLN A 16 0.79 4.44 -16.21
N PHE A 17 1.54 3.83 -15.29
CA PHE A 17 1.50 4.19 -13.88
C PHE A 17 2.88 4.22 -13.22
N TYR A 18 3.00 5.07 -12.20
CA TYR A 18 4.09 5.06 -11.24
C TYR A 18 3.51 4.79 -9.84
N MET A 19 4.01 3.77 -9.17
CA MET A 19 3.55 3.32 -7.85
C MET A 19 4.63 3.53 -6.80
N ARG A 20 4.27 4.21 -5.71
CA ARG A 20 5.14 4.43 -4.55
C ARG A 20 4.44 3.96 -3.28
N TYR A 21 5.02 2.98 -2.62
CA TYR A 21 4.56 2.43 -1.36
C TYR A 21 5.51 2.81 -0.23
N ASN A 22 4.93 3.27 0.88
CA ASN A 22 5.60 3.40 2.16
C ASN A 22 4.87 2.53 3.19
N PRO A 23 5.60 1.81 4.04
CA PRO A 23 4.96 0.95 5.03
C PRO A 23 4.40 1.68 6.24
N LYS A 24 4.82 2.93 6.46
CA LYS A 24 4.19 3.82 7.42
C LYS A 24 3.01 4.51 6.75
N ALA A 25 1.93 4.71 7.50
CA ALA A 25 0.83 5.58 7.11
C ALA A 25 1.35 7.03 7.11
N VAL A 26 1.79 7.51 5.95
CA VAL A 26 2.32 8.87 5.78
C VAL A 26 1.21 9.77 5.25
N LEU A 27 1.15 10.99 5.77
CA LEU A 27 0.23 12.01 5.30
C LEU A 27 0.52 12.35 3.82
N PRO A 28 -0.52 12.37 2.97
CA PRO A 28 -0.39 12.85 1.61
C PRO A 28 0.10 14.32 1.58
N PRO A 29 1.01 14.72 0.67
CA PRO A 29 1.49 16.11 0.54
C PRO A 29 0.38 17.17 0.44
N VAL A 30 -0.75 16.83 -0.19
CA VAL A 30 -1.91 17.73 -0.28
C VAL A 30 -2.52 17.95 1.10
N ALA A 31 -2.65 16.90 1.91
CA ALA A 31 -3.15 17.01 3.28
C ALA A 31 -2.14 17.76 4.16
N SER A 32 -0.85 17.45 4.04
CA SER A 32 0.22 18.14 4.75
C SER A 32 0.19 19.65 4.49
N ARG A 33 -0.04 20.08 3.24
CA ARG A 33 -0.14 21.51 2.89
C ARG A 33 -1.22 22.24 3.69
N TYR A 34 -2.39 21.61 3.87
CA TYR A 34 -3.50 22.22 4.62
C TYR A 34 -3.28 22.15 6.13
N ILE A 35 -2.64 21.09 6.63
CA ILE A 35 -2.35 20.95 8.06
C ILE A 35 -1.31 21.99 8.51
N LEU A 36 -0.30 22.25 7.68
CA LEU A 36 0.76 23.24 7.93
C LEU A 36 0.27 24.69 7.80
N SER A 37 -0.84 24.93 7.11
CA SER A 37 -1.43 26.26 6.96
C SER A 37 -2.44 26.50 8.08
N GLU A 38 -1.98 27.10 9.18
CA GLU A 38 -2.78 27.31 10.39
C GLU A 38 -4.07 28.11 10.15
N THR A 39 -4.04 29.03 9.20
CA THR A 39 -5.15 29.93 8.85
C THR A 39 -6.18 29.31 7.90
N HIS A 40 -5.93 28.11 7.36
CA HIS A 40 -6.79 27.55 6.33
C HIS A 40 -8.11 27.00 6.92
N PRO A 41 -9.30 27.41 6.43
CA PRO A 41 -10.58 27.06 7.04
C PRO A 41 -10.89 25.55 7.01
N ILE A 42 -10.34 24.81 6.04
CA ILE A 42 -10.54 23.35 5.94
C ILE A 42 -9.60 22.56 6.89
N ARG A 43 -8.59 23.21 7.50
CA ARG A 43 -7.58 22.54 8.33
C ARG A 43 -8.18 21.67 9.46
N PRO A 44 -9.14 22.14 10.29
CA PRO A 44 -9.67 21.35 11.39
C PRO A 44 -10.30 20.04 10.90
N LYS A 45 -11.00 20.09 9.77
CA LYS A 45 -11.63 18.91 9.14
C LYS A 45 -10.58 17.91 8.65
N ILE A 46 -9.52 18.38 8.00
CA ILE A 46 -8.44 17.50 7.49
C ILE A 46 -7.66 16.90 8.66
N GLN A 47 -7.33 17.69 9.67
CA GLN A 47 -6.63 17.22 10.86
C GLN A 47 -7.45 16.13 11.57
N HIS A 48 -8.74 16.37 11.80
CA HIS A 48 -9.65 15.38 12.39
C HIS A 48 -9.77 14.12 11.53
N LEU A 49 -9.86 14.25 10.20
CA LEU A 49 -9.95 13.11 9.28
C LEU A 49 -8.73 12.19 9.41
N TYR A 50 -7.51 12.74 9.45
CA TYR A 50 -6.29 11.92 9.53
C TYR A 50 -5.94 11.47 10.94
N ALA A 51 -6.37 12.19 11.98
CA ALA A 51 -6.21 11.77 13.37
C ALA A 51 -7.07 10.53 13.70
N ASN A 52 -8.28 10.45 13.14
CA ASN A 52 -9.22 9.34 13.38
C ASN A 52 -9.16 8.23 12.33
N ARG A 53 -8.28 8.33 11.33
CA ARG A 53 -8.19 7.31 10.29
C ARG A 53 -7.43 6.10 10.82
N ASP A 54 -8.00 4.92 10.60
CA ASP A 54 -7.42 3.65 11.05
C ASP A 54 -6.01 3.43 10.45
N PRO A 55 -4.95 3.36 11.29
CA PRO A 55 -3.59 3.13 10.83
C PRO A 55 -3.34 1.69 10.33
N SER A 56 -4.25 0.76 10.63
CA SER A 56 -4.17 -0.64 10.22
C SER A 56 -4.71 -0.90 8.80
N THR A 57 -5.08 0.15 8.07
CA THR A 57 -5.57 0.09 6.68
C THR A 57 -4.55 0.60 5.67
N LEU A 58 -4.77 0.28 4.40
CA LEU A 58 -3.97 0.80 3.30
C LEU A 58 -4.45 2.20 2.93
N TRP A 59 -3.64 3.20 3.23
CA TRP A 59 -3.88 4.59 2.84
C TRP A 59 -3.42 4.82 1.42
N TRP A 60 -4.26 4.42 0.45
CA TRP A 60 -3.93 4.60 -0.96
C TRP A 60 -4.64 5.80 -1.61
N ARG A 61 -4.00 6.36 -2.64
CA ARG A 61 -4.56 7.43 -3.46
C ARG A 61 -4.05 7.36 -4.89
N VAL A 62 -4.80 7.96 -5.79
CA VAL A 62 -4.40 8.17 -7.19
C VAL A 62 -3.97 9.63 -7.37
N ASN A 63 -2.76 9.83 -7.86
CA ASN A 63 -2.18 11.15 -8.11
C ASN A 63 -2.32 11.55 -9.60
N PRO A 64 -3.10 12.60 -9.93
CA PRO A 64 -3.23 13.12 -11.29
C PRO A 64 -2.13 14.11 -11.69
N GLN A 65 -1.14 14.40 -10.84
CA GLN A 65 -0.12 15.42 -11.10
C GLN A 65 0.64 15.26 -12.43
N PRO A 66 0.95 14.05 -12.93
CA PRO A 66 1.56 13.93 -14.26
C PRO A 66 0.63 14.33 -15.41
N LEU A 67 -0.68 14.48 -15.17
CA LEU A 67 -1.69 14.84 -16.17
C LEU A 67 -2.05 16.33 -16.15
N GLN A 68 -1.31 17.20 -15.47
CA GLN A 68 -1.70 18.61 -15.30
C GLN A 68 -1.89 19.36 -16.63
N SER A 69 -1.15 19.00 -17.67
CA SER A 69 -1.29 19.56 -19.03
C SER A 69 -2.62 19.20 -19.72
N PHE A 70 -3.32 18.15 -19.27
CA PHE A 70 -4.59 17.73 -19.87
C PHE A 70 -5.78 18.49 -19.27
N LYS A 71 -6.87 18.62 -20.04
CA LYS A 71 -8.13 19.18 -19.55
C LYS A 71 -8.65 18.43 -18.32
N ARG A 72 -9.37 19.14 -17.42
CA ARG A 72 -9.94 18.58 -16.18
C ARG A 72 -10.75 17.29 -16.41
N VAL A 73 -11.56 17.25 -17.48
CA VAL A 73 -12.38 16.09 -17.83
C VAL A 73 -11.51 14.86 -18.09
N VAL A 74 -10.42 15.01 -18.84
CA VAL A 74 -9.47 13.93 -19.14
C VAL A 74 -8.77 13.44 -17.87
N ARG A 75 -8.32 14.36 -17.00
CA ARG A 75 -7.74 13.99 -15.70
C ARG A 75 -8.71 13.20 -14.84
N SER A 76 -9.96 13.66 -14.74
CA SER A 76 -11.02 12.99 -13.99
C SER A 76 -11.28 11.58 -14.53
N TRP A 77 -11.44 11.47 -15.85
CA TRP A 77 -11.67 10.20 -16.55
C TRP A 77 -10.53 9.20 -16.34
N ALA A 78 -9.27 9.61 -16.57
CA ALA A 78 -8.10 8.75 -16.40
C ALA A 78 -7.95 8.27 -14.94
N THR A 79 -8.10 9.19 -13.97
CA THR A 79 -8.02 8.79 -12.55
C THR A 79 -9.17 7.89 -12.11
N ARG A 80 -10.38 8.06 -12.65
CA ARG A 80 -11.52 7.17 -12.35
C ARG A 80 -11.24 5.75 -12.83
N ARG A 81 -10.72 5.58 -14.04
CA ARG A 81 -10.33 4.27 -14.59
C ARG A 81 -9.23 3.62 -13.75
N ALA A 82 -8.21 4.37 -13.37
CA ALA A 82 -7.13 3.87 -12.50
C ALA A 82 -7.66 3.41 -11.13
N ARG A 83 -8.54 4.20 -10.48
CA ARG A 83 -9.16 3.81 -9.20
C ARG A 83 -10.00 2.54 -9.33
N LEU A 84 -10.79 2.44 -10.39
CA LEU A 84 -11.65 1.28 -10.63
C LEU A 84 -10.81 0.02 -10.85
N ALA A 85 -9.80 0.09 -11.71
CA ALA A 85 -8.88 -1.02 -11.97
C ALA A 85 -8.15 -1.46 -10.70
N PHE A 86 -7.70 -0.52 -9.86
CA PHE A 86 -7.02 -0.87 -8.61
C PHE A 86 -7.94 -1.55 -7.60
N ARG A 87 -9.19 -1.09 -7.46
CA ARG A 87 -10.19 -1.76 -6.60
C ARG A 87 -10.51 -3.16 -7.09
N GLN A 88 -10.65 -3.35 -8.40
CA GLN A 88 -10.85 -4.67 -8.99
C GLN A 88 -9.65 -5.59 -8.74
N ALA A 89 -8.43 -5.08 -8.88
CA ALA A 89 -7.21 -5.81 -8.57
C ALA A 89 -7.17 -6.25 -7.10
N LEU A 90 -7.52 -5.35 -6.16
CA LEU A 90 -7.62 -5.66 -4.74
C LEU A 90 -8.64 -6.76 -4.46
N ALA A 91 -9.85 -6.62 -4.99
CA ALA A 91 -10.92 -7.60 -4.84
C ALA A 91 -10.53 -8.97 -5.40
N ALA A 92 -9.90 -9.01 -6.57
CA ALA A 92 -9.39 -10.24 -7.18
C ALA A 92 -8.29 -10.93 -6.35
N GLN A 93 -7.62 -10.20 -5.46
CA GLN A 93 -6.64 -10.75 -4.52
C GLN A 93 -7.22 -10.99 -3.11
N GLY A 94 -8.54 -10.85 -2.93
CA GLY A 94 -9.22 -11.08 -1.66
C GLY A 94 -9.10 -9.94 -0.66
N PHE A 95 -8.90 -8.70 -1.13
CA PHE A 95 -8.86 -7.50 -0.30
C PHE A 95 -10.07 -6.60 -0.59
N ASP A 96 -10.53 -5.92 0.45
CA ASP A 96 -11.47 -4.82 0.35
C ASP A 96 -10.79 -3.56 -0.24
N ALA A 97 -11.58 -2.56 -0.60
CA ALA A 97 -11.13 -1.28 -1.13
C ALA A 97 -10.16 -0.55 -0.18
N GLU A 98 -10.18 -0.83 1.12
CA GLU A 98 -9.26 -0.25 2.11
C GLU A 98 -8.01 -1.13 2.36
N GLY A 99 -7.85 -2.22 1.62
CA GLY A 99 -6.72 -3.15 1.79
C GLY A 99 -6.89 -4.13 2.95
N ARG A 100 -8.04 -4.13 3.63
CA ARG A 100 -8.41 -5.17 4.60
C ARG A 100 -8.62 -6.50 3.88
N ARG A 101 -8.23 -7.62 4.48
CA ARG A 101 -8.46 -8.93 3.87
C ARG A 101 -9.93 -9.30 4.07
N LEU A 102 -10.61 -9.69 3.00
CA LEU A 102 -11.95 -10.25 3.09
C LEU A 102 -11.81 -11.63 3.75
N VAL A 103 -12.40 -11.81 4.93
CA VAL A 103 -12.44 -13.11 5.60
C VAL A 103 -13.27 -14.03 4.71
N SER A 104 -12.63 -14.99 4.03
CA SER A 104 -13.39 -16.09 3.44
C SER A 104 -13.80 -17.02 4.57
N GLU A 105 -15.08 -17.00 4.94
CA GLU A 105 -15.68 -18.02 5.81
C GLU A 105 -15.73 -19.41 5.14
N ALA A 106 -15.39 -19.50 3.85
CA ALA A 106 -15.31 -20.74 3.11
C ALA A 106 -13.85 -21.22 2.94
N SER A 107 -13.26 -21.82 3.97
CA SER A 107 -12.30 -22.93 3.79
C SER A 107 -11.95 -23.55 5.14
N GLY A 108 -12.73 -24.55 5.55
CA GLY A 108 -12.17 -25.64 6.32
C GLY A 108 -11.07 -26.31 5.49
N SER A 109 -9.97 -26.65 6.15
CA SER A 109 -8.78 -27.32 5.62
C SER A 109 -7.73 -26.45 4.89
N MET A 110 -6.50 -26.55 5.41
CA MET A 110 -5.21 -26.34 4.73
C MET A 110 -4.94 -25.03 3.97
N ALA A 111 -5.32 -23.87 4.51
CA ALA A 111 -4.69 -22.61 4.11
C ALA A 111 -3.44 -22.34 4.96
N THR A 112 -2.29 -22.59 4.37
CA THR A 112 -0.95 -22.23 4.84
C THR A 112 -0.95 -20.84 5.50
N ARG A 113 -0.34 -20.76 6.68
CA ARG A 113 -0.14 -19.59 7.56
C ARG A 113 0.37 -18.34 6.81
N SER A 114 -0.49 -17.69 6.04
CA SER A 114 -0.27 -16.34 5.53
C SER A 114 -0.73 -15.35 6.61
N PRO A 115 -0.01 -14.24 6.86
CA PRO A 115 -0.28 -13.38 8.00
C PRO A 115 -1.75 -12.93 7.98
N LYS A 116 -2.43 -13.01 9.13
CA LYS A 116 -3.81 -12.53 9.36
C LYS A 116 -4.00 -11.01 9.09
N GLU A 117 -2.94 -10.31 8.69
CA GLU A 117 -2.88 -8.86 8.61
C GLU A 117 -3.19 -8.38 7.20
N GLY A 118 -4.12 -7.43 7.08
CA GLY A 118 -4.40 -6.72 5.83
C GLY A 118 -3.20 -5.91 5.33
N LEU A 119 -3.37 -5.27 4.17
CA LEU A 119 -2.42 -4.31 3.64
C LEU A 119 -2.43 -3.04 4.51
N GLN A 120 -1.25 -2.64 4.94
CA GLN A 120 -1.03 -1.47 5.79
C GLN A 120 -0.05 -0.50 5.14
N GLY A 121 -0.06 0.75 5.57
CA GLY A 121 0.85 1.78 5.10
C GLY A 121 0.20 2.73 4.10
N SER A 122 1.01 3.46 3.35
CA SER A 122 0.56 4.44 2.37
C SER A 122 1.01 4.09 0.95
N LEU A 123 0.09 4.23 0.00
CA LEU A 123 0.32 3.91 -1.41
C LEU A 123 -0.10 5.08 -2.30
N GLU A 124 0.77 5.47 -3.21
CA GLU A 124 0.49 6.48 -4.21
C GLU A 124 0.63 5.88 -5.60
N ILE A 125 -0.43 6.04 -6.40
CA ILE A 125 -0.47 5.60 -7.80
C ILE A 125 -0.58 6.85 -8.66
N ALA A 126 0.53 7.29 -9.25
CA ALA A 126 0.55 8.39 -10.20
C ALA A 126 0.17 7.90 -11.60
N VAL A 127 -0.78 8.60 -12.22
CA VAL A 127 -1.29 8.26 -13.55
C VAL A 127 -0.48 9.01 -14.60
N LEU A 128 0.17 8.29 -15.51
CA LEU A 128 1.02 8.88 -16.53
C LEU A 128 0.21 9.26 -17.79
N PRO A 129 0.64 10.25 -18.59
CA PRO A 129 -0.04 10.69 -19.82
C PRO A 129 -0.42 9.56 -20.80
N GLN A 130 0.42 8.53 -20.89
CA GLN A 130 0.24 7.36 -21.75
C GLN A 130 -1.06 6.60 -21.44
N SER A 131 -1.50 6.62 -20.17
CA SER A 131 -2.74 5.96 -19.73
C SER A 131 -4.01 6.52 -20.39
N VAL A 132 -3.96 7.76 -20.89
CA VAL A 132 -5.12 8.42 -21.52
C VAL A 132 -5.51 7.70 -22.82
N LYS A 133 -4.51 7.26 -23.59
CA LYS A 133 -4.73 6.54 -24.86
C LYS A 133 -4.87 5.02 -24.66
N ALA A 134 -4.52 4.50 -23.49
CA ALA A 134 -4.53 3.07 -23.22
C ALA A 134 -5.96 2.50 -23.10
N GLY A 135 -6.16 1.33 -23.72
CA GLY A 135 -7.35 0.49 -23.52
C GLY A 135 -7.52 0.07 -22.07
N TYR A 136 -8.75 -0.24 -21.66
CA TYR A 136 -9.04 -0.54 -20.25
C TYR A 136 -8.43 -1.85 -19.80
N ASP A 137 -8.37 -2.84 -20.69
CA ASP A 137 -7.72 -4.12 -20.41
C ASP A 137 -6.24 -3.96 -20.10
N THR A 138 -5.55 -3.08 -20.84
CA THR A 138 -4.14 -2.75 -20.57
C THR A 138 -3.97 -2.10 -19.20
N ILE A 139 -4.85 -1.14 -18.85
CA ILE A 139 -4.85 -0.51 -17.53
C ILE A 139 -5.04 -1.55 -16.42
N ARG A 140 -5.99 -2.46 -16.60
CA ARG A 140 -6.28 -3.52 -15.62
C ARG A 140 -5.08 -4.46 -15.44
N LYS A 141 -4.49 -4.94 -16.54
CA LYS A 141 -3.30 -5.82 -16.52
C LYS A 141 -2.11 -5.17 -15.79
N GLU A 142 -1.82 -3.91 -16.07
CA GLU A 142 -0.73 -3.21 -15.38
C GLU A 142 -1.01 -3.01 -13.89
N MET A 143 -2.26 -2.69 -13.54
CA MET A 143 -2.64 -2.53 -12.14
C MET A 143 -2.55 -3.84 -11.36
N ASP A 144 -2.99 -4.95 -11.96
CA ASP A 144 -2.84 -6.31 -11.40
C ASP A 144 -1.36 -6.65 -11.20
N TYR A 145 -0.52 -6.36 -12.19
CA TYR A 145 0.93 -6.57 -12.11
C TYR A 145 1.58 -5.76 -10.97
N LEU A 146 1.20 -4.48 -10.84
CA LEU A 146 1.69 -3.61 -9.77
C LEU A 146 1.28 -4.13 -8.40
N LEU A 147 0.02 -4.51 -8.21
CA LEU A 147 -0.46 -5.06 -6.94
C LEU A 147 0.26 -6.37 -6.59
N ARG A 148 0.40 -7.30 -7.54
CA ARG A 148 1.15 -8.56 -7.32
C ARG A 148 2.61 -8.30 -6.95
N THR A 149 3.22 -7.30 -7.56
CA THR A 149 4.60 -6.89 -7.25
C THR A 149 4.70 -6.32 -5.84
N LEU A 150 3.74 -5.49 -5.42
CA LEU A 150 3.64 -5.01 -4.05
C LEU A 150 3.48 -6.18 -3.05
N LEU A 151 2.54 -7.10 -3.31
CA LEU A 151 2.30 -8.26 -2.45
C LEU A 151 3.52 -9.18 -2.32
N ARG A 152 4.28 -9.38 -3.42
CA ARG A 152 5.56 -10.10 -3.38
C ARG A 152 6.58 -9.38 -2.50
N HIS A 153 6.78 -8.08 -2.73
CA HIS A 153 7.70 -7.25 -1.93
C HIS A 153 7.40 -7.31 -0.43
N LEU A 154 6.12 -7.27 -0.05
CA LEU A 154 5.69 -7.37 1.35
C LEU A 154 5.96 -8.76 1.95
N ARG A 155 5.80 -9.83 1.17
CA ARG A 155 6.12 -11.20 1.62
C ARG A 155 7.62 -11.39 1.81
N ASP A 156 8.43 -10.86 0.90
CA ASP A 156 9.89 -11.00 0.96
C ASP A 156 10.48 -10.21 2.14
N GLY A 157 9.93 -9.03 2.43
CA GLY A 157 10.30 -8.24 3.62
C GLY A 157 10.04 -8.98 4.94
N LYS A 158 8.98 -9.78 5.04
CA LYS A 158 8.66 -10.58 6.26
C LYS A 158 9.59 -11.79 6.44
N LYS A 159 10.12 -12.38 5.35
CA LYS A 159 11.01 -13.55 5.43
C LYS A 159 12.35 -13.20 6.06
N GLN A 160 12.95 -12.08 5.68
CA GLN A 160 14.25 -11.66 6.22
C GLN A 160 14.21 -11.39 7.73
N THR A 161 13.12 -10.79 8.23
CA THR A 161 12.98 -10.51 9.68
C THR A 161 12.88 -11.78 10.54
N ASN A 162 12.36 -12.88 9.99
CA ASN A 162 12.29 -14.15 10.72
C ASN A 162 13.63 -14.88 10.75
N THR A 163 14.44 -14.80 9.69
CA THR A 163 15.76 -15.45 9.65
C THR A 163 16.72 -14.83 10.68
N PHE A 164 16.72 -13.50 10.83
CA PHE A 164 17.56 -12.81 11.84
C PHE A 164 17.16 -13.14 13.28
N ARG A 165 15.86 -13.35 13.56
CA ARG A 165 15.41 -13.75 14.91
C ARG A 165 15.87 -15.14 15.30
N LYS A 166 15.89 -16.08 14.34
CA LYS A 166 16.27 -17.48 14.60
C LYS A 166 17.76 -17.63 14.94
N GLN A 167 18.63 -16.79 14.38
CA GLN A 167 20.08 -16.81 14.67
C GLN A 167 20.45 -16.20 16.02
N GLY A 168 19.62 -15.31 16.58
CA GLY A 168 19.85 -14.70 17.90
C GLY A 168 19.48 -15.60 19.09
N GLU A 169 18.71 -16.66 18.86
CA GLU A 169 18.30 -17.61 19.91
C GLU A 169 19.34 -18.71 20.15
N ASP A 170 20.12 -19.10 19.13
CA ASP A 170 21.15 -20.14 19.26
C ASP A 170 22.40 -19.67 20.04
N HIS A 171 22.66 -18.36 20.13
CA HIS A 171 23.81 -17.82 20.89
C HIS A 171 23.58 -17.69 22.41
N LYS A 172 22.40 -18.03 22.95
CA LYS A 172 22.13 -17.96 24.41
C LYS A 172 22.28 -19.28 25.15
N ARG A 173 22.71 -20.36 24.49
CA ARG A 173 23.02 -21.64 25.14
C ARG A 173 24.52 -21.73 25.45
N ILE A 174 24.99 -20.92 26.40
CA ILE A 174 26.27 -21.20 27.07
C ILE A 174 25.97 -22.21 28.17
N PRO A 175 26.55 -23.42 28.17
CA PRO A 175 26.40 -24.36 29.28
C PRO A 175 27.17 -23.80 30.49
N THR A 176 26.44 -23.52 31.57
CA THR A 176 27.03 -23.32 32.90
C THR A 176 27.65 -24.65 33.32
N ASN A 177 28.97 -24.78 33.14
CA ASN A 177 29.71 -25.91 33.68
C ASN A 177 29.92 -25.69 35.18
N THR A 178 29.30 -26.56 35.96
CA THR A 178 29.58 -26.82 37.36
C THR A 178 30.85 -27.65 37.47
N SER A 179 31.86 -27.16 38.20
CA SER A 179 32.83 -27.94 38.99
C SER A 179 33.66 -26.98 39.84
#